data_AF-A0A1L9UH60-F1
#
_entry.id   AF-A0A1L9UH60-F1
#
_cell.length_a   1.000
_cell.length_b   1.000
_cell.length_c   1.000
_cell.angle_alpha   90.00
_cell.angle_beta   90.00
_cell.angle_gamma   90.00
#
_symmetry.space_group_name_H-M   'P 1'
#
loop_
_entity.id
_entity.type
_entity.pdbx_description
1 polymer ?
#
loop_
_entity_poly.entity_id
_entity_poly.type
_entity_poly.pdbx_seq_one_letter_code
_entity_poly.pdbx_strand_id
1 'polypeptide(L)'
;AFVCNNMNGTNTKVLRGEVMVTLRLMIAQMKFVRFVEQFTAPVLLFSFMGPQHARLIEAYFDGTSLTMRLTRLFDLRKMDADVIRTLGQWFLGRVTGDTTKLWEAGSLACSQT
;
A
#
# COMPACT_ATOMS: atom_id res chain seq x y z
N ALA A 1 -7.11 -2.09 -0.96
CA ALA A 1 -7.99 -1.28 -1.85
C ALA A 1 -7.32 -1.10 -3.21
N PHE A 2 -8.00 -0.58 -4.23
CA PHE A 2 -7.37 -0.25 -5.51
C PHE A 2 -7.71 1.17 -6.00
N VAL A 3 -6.84 1.74 -6.84
CA VAL A 3 -7.03 3.03 -7.51
C VAL A 3 -6.61 2.90 -8.98
N CYS A 4 -7.34 3.56 -9.87
CA CYS A 4 -6.99 3.65 -11.29
C CYS A 4 -6.64 5.10 -11.64
N ASN A 5 -5.47 5.30 -12.23
CA ASN A 5 -4.99 6.60 -12.68
C ASN A 5 -4.80 6.57 -14.21
N ASN A 6 -5.10 7.66 -14.91
CA ASN A 6 -4.87 7.76 -16.35
C ASN A 6 -3.51 8.42 -16.71
N MET A 7 -2.57 8.40 -15.76
CA MET A 7 -1.24 9.00 -15.92
C MET A 7 -0.17 7.92 -16.10
N ASN A 8 0.92 8.25 -16.78
CA ASN A 8 2.06 7.35 -16.88
C ASN A 8 2.85 7.29 -15.57
N GLY A 9 3.09 6.07 -15.11
CA GLY A 9 3.85 5.79 -13.90
C GLY A 9 5.36 5.85 -14.09
N THR A 10 6.07 6.15 -13.00
CA THR A 10 7.50 5.84 -12.86
C THR A 10 7.74 5.10 -11.55
N ASN A 11 8.79 4.29 -11.48
CA ASN A 11 9.16 3.55 -10.27
C ASN A 11 9.51 4.47 -9.09
N THR A 12 9.88 5.73 -9.34
CA THR A 12 10.42 6.65 -8.34
C THR A 12 9.42 7.69 -7.84
N LYS A 13 8.30 7.89 -8.54
CA LYS A 13 7.34 8.96 -8.21
C LYS A 13 6.00 8.37 -7.79
N VAL A 14 5.40 8.99 -6.77
CA VAL A 14 4.03 8.75 -6.35
C VAL A 14 3.09 9.72 -7.08
N LEU A 15 1.97 9.21 -7.58
CA LEU A 15 0.94 10.02 -8.23
C LEU A 15 0.05 10.66 -7.17
N ARG A 16 -0.41 11.90 -7.43
CA ARG A 16 -1.33 12.62 -6.53
C ARG A 16 -2.57 11.78 -6.18
N GLY A 17 -3.12 11.05 -7.15
CA GLY A 17 -4.29 10.19 -6.93
C GLY A 17 -4.04 9.08 -5.91
N GLU A 18 -2.84 8.50 -5.90
CA GLU A 18 -2.45 7.45 -4.94
C GLU A 18 -2.35 8.00 -3.52
N VAL A 19 -1.72 9.17 -3.36
CA VAL A 19 -1.60 9.85 -2.05
C VAL A 19 -3.00 10.19 -1.52
N MET A 20 -3.85 10.78 -2.35
CA MET A 20 -5.19 11.20 -1.94
C MET A 20 -6.07 10.02 -1.54
N VAL A 21 -6.04 8.91 -2.29
CA VAL A 21 -6.80 7.70 -1.94
C VAL A 21 -6.25 7.06 -0.67
N THR A 22 -4.93 7.01 -0.53
CA THR A 22 -4.27 6.51 0.69
C THR A 22 -4.73 7.27 1.92
N LEU A 23 -4.63 8.61 1.91
CA LEU A 23 -5.06 9.45 3.02
C LEU A 23 -6.55 9.29 3.34
N ARG A 24 -7.41 9.22 2.31
CA ARG A 24 -8.85 8.99 2.51
C ARG A 24 -9.14 7.64 3.16
N LEU A 25 -8.42 6.59 2.77
CA LEU A 25 -8.55 5.27 3.37
C LEU A 25 -8.08 5.27 4.83
N MET A 26 -6.97 5.93 5.14
CA MET A 26 -6.47 6.08 6.51
C MET A 26 -7.49 6.83 7.39
N ILE A 27 -7.99 7.97 6.93
CA ILE A 27 -9.02 8.75 7.65
C ILE A 27 -10.29 7.92 7.84
N ALA A 28 -10.70 7.16 6.82
CA ALA A 28 -11.85 6.28 6.92
C ALA A 28 -11.62 5.19 7.97
N GLN A 29 -10.46 4.52 7.97
CA GLN A 29 -10.07 3.53 8.99
C GLN A 29 -10.15 4.14 10.40
N MET A 30 -9.52 5.29 10.64
CA MET A 30 -9.49 5.94 11.96
C MET A 30 -10.87 6.38 12.46
N LYS A 31 -11.86 6.57 11.58
CA LYS A 31 -13.24 6.88 11.98
C LYS A 31 -14.03 5.66 12.44
N PHE A 32 -13.58 4.44 12.16
CA PHE A 32 -14.29 3.25 12.61
C PHE A 32 -13.96 2.94 14.06
N VAL A 33 -15.00 2.78 14.89
CA VAL A 33 -14.89 2.49 16.34
C VAL A 33 -14.02 1.26 16.62
N ARG A 34 -14.05 0.24 15.76
CA ARG A 34 -13.21 -0.97 15.88
C ARG A 34 -11.70 -0.72 15.80
N PHE A 35 -11.29 0.48 15.37
CA PHE A 35 -9.88 0.86 15.21
C PHE A 35 -9.48 2.00 16.18
N VAL A 36 -10.29 2.28 17.21
CA VAL A 36 -10.01 3.36 18.17
C VAL A 36 -8.73 3.13 18.98
N GLU A 37 -8.36 1.87 19.22
CA GLU A 37 -7.12 1.47 19.91
C GLU A 37 -5.90 1.41 18.97
N GLN A 38 -6.10 1.63 17.67
CA GLN A 38 -5.03 1.59 16.69
C GLN A 38 -4.42 2.98 16.52
N PHE A 39 -3.12 3.08 16.75
CA PHE A 39 -2.35 4.30 16.56
C PHE A 39 -1.78 4.40 15.14
N THR A 40 -1.70 3.26 14.44
CA THR A 40 -1.23 3.19 13.06
C THR A 40 -2.35 2.68 12.15
N ALA A 41 -2.65 3.41 11.09
CA ALA A 41 -3.65 3.04 10.07
C ALA A 41 -2.94 2.62 8.76
N PRO A 42 -2.47 1.37 8.64
CA PRO A 42 -1.78 0.91 7.44
C PRO A 42 -2.77 0.71 6.28
N VAL A 43 -2.33 1.12 5.09
CA VAL A 43 -3.07 0.97 3.84
C VAL A 43 -2.23 0.21 2.84
N LEU A 44 -2.79 -0.89 2.34
CA LEU A 44 -2.31 -1.59 1.16
C LEU A 44 -3.16 -1.21 -0.05
N LEU A 45 -2.54 -0.52 -1.01
CA LEU A 45 -3.20 0.06 -2.17
C LEU A 45 -2.61 -0.50 -3.47
N PHE A 46 -3.45 -1.11 -4.29
CA PHE A 46 -3.12 -1.51 -5.65
C PHE A 46 -3.37 -0.32 -6.57
N SER A 47 -2.31 0.23 -7.16
CA SER A 47 -2.41 1.35 -8.07
C SER A 47 -2.24 0.88 -9.51
N PHE A 48 -3.31 1.02 -10.29
CA PHE A 48 -3.33 0.80 -11.72
C PHE A 48 -3.13 2.13 -12.45
N MET A 49 -2.29 2.14 -13.46
CA MET A 49 -1.97 3.35 -14.21
C MET A 49 -1.69 3.08 -15.68
N GLY A 50 -1.55 4.17 -16.46
CA GLY A 50 -1.37 4.12 -17.90
C GLY A 50 0.10 3.93 -18.32
N PRO A 51 0.36 3.33 -19.50
CA PRO A 51 -0.45 2.24 -20.10
C PRO A 51 -0.60 1.06 -19.11
N GLN A 52 -1.46 0.05 -19.34
CA GLN A 52 -1.80 -1.05 -18.39
C GLN A 52 -0.62 -1.53 -17.50
N HIS A 53 -0.41 -0.85 -16.38
CA HIS A 53 0.64 -1.13 -15.41
C HIS A 53 0.02 -1.12 -14.03
N ALA A 54 0.59 -1.90 -13.12
CA ALA A 54 0.19 -1.89 -11.72
C ALA A 54 1.40 -1.80 -10.80
N ARG A 55 1.19 -1.26 -9.61
CA ARG A 55 2.11 -1.41 -8.49
C ARG A 55 1.35 -1.53 -7.18
N LEU A 56 2.02 -2.04 -6.19
CA LEU A 56 1.54 -2.04 -4.81
C LEU A 56 2.14 -0.87 -4.08
N ILE A 57 1.33 -0.27 -3.21
CA ILE A 57 1.72 0.82 -2.33
C ILE A 57 1.36 0.40 -0.92
N GLU A 58 2.39 0.25 -0.10
CA GLU A 58 2.24 0.14 1.35
C GLU A 58 2.41 1.52 1.94
N ALA A 59 1.42 1.97 2.71
CA ALA A 59 1.47 3.27 3.32
C ALA A 59 1.02 3.22 4.77
N TYR A 60 1.70 3.97 5.62
CA TYR A 60 1.33 4.17 7.02
C TYR A 60 1.80 5.54 7.49
N PHE A 61 1.16 6.04 8.54
CA PHE A 61 1.61 7.24 9.24
C PHE A 61 2.41 6.81 10.47
N ASP A 62 3.66 7.26 10.58
CA ASP A 62 4.57 6.90 11.68
C ASP A 62 4.43 7.81 12.92
N GLY A 63 3.46 8.74 12.90
CA GLY A 63 3.29 9.78 13.92
C GLY A 63 3.83 11.15 13.48
N THR A 64 4.76 11.19 12.53
CA THR A 64 5.39 12.43 12.03
C THR A 64 5.12 12.63 10.54
N SER A 65 5.26 11.57 9.75
CA SER A 65 5.23 11.62 8.30
C SER A 65 4.42 10.46 7.71
N LEU A 66 3.87 10.70 6.52
CA LEU A 66 3.26 9.64 5.72
C LEU A 66 4.37 8.89 4.98
N THR A 67 4.67 7.67 5.42
CA THR A 67 5.59 6.77 4.73
C THR A 67 4.82 6.01 3.65
N MET A 68 5.29 6.08 2.40
CA MET A 68 4.74 5.31 1.28
C MET A 68 5.87 4.50 0.62
N ARG A 69 5.78 3.18 0.70
CA ARG A 69 6.69 2.23 0.06
C ARG A 69 6.04 1.69 -1.20
N LEU A 70 6.81 1.66 -2.27
CA LEU A 70 6.33 1.32 -3.62
C LEU A 70 7.04 0.05 -4.06
N THR A 71 6.30 -0.88 -4.65
CA THR A 71 6.94 -1.93 -5.45
C THR A 71 7.43 -1.34 -6.78
N ARG A 72 8.22 -2.14 -7.51
CA ARG A 72 8.39 -1.90 -8.94
C ARG A 72 7.04 -1.85 -9.65
N LEU A 73 7.01 -1.13 -10.77
CA LEU A 73 5.89 -1.11 -11.69
C LEU A 73 5.88 -2.42 -12.49
N PHE A 74 4.76 -3.13 -12.42
CA PHE A 74 4.50 -4.35 -13.19
C PHE A 74 3.81 -3.98 -14.50
N ASP A 75 4.34 -4.49 -15.61
CA ASP A 75 3.71 -4.37 -16.92
C ASP A 75 2.62 -5.43 -17.04
N LEU A 76 1.37 -4.99 -17.18
CA LEU A 76 0.18 -5.83 -17.31
C LEU A 76 -0.44 -5.77 -18.71
N ARG A 77 0.27 -5.22 -19.70
CA ARG A 77 -0.19 -5.20 -21.11
C ARG A 77 -0.34 -6.60 -21.69
N LYS A 78 0.39 -7.57 -21.13
CA LYS A 78 0.23 -8.99 -21.38
C LYS A 78 -0.08 -9.68 -20.05
N MET A 79 -0.90 -10.73 -20.11
CA MET A 79 -1.17 -11.53 -18.94
C MET A 79 0.11 -12.24 -18.49
N ASP A 80 0.54 -11.96 -17.26
CA ASP A 80 1.65 -12.60 -16.59
C ASP A 80 1.13 -13.28 -15.32
N ALA A 81 1.02 -14.61 -15.36
CA ALA A 81 0.48 -15.39 -14.26
C ALA A 81 1.31 -15.26 -12.97
N ASP A 82 2.61 -14.99 -13.07
CA ASP A 82 3.50 -14.86 -11.93
C ASP A 82 3.30 -13.51 -11.23
N VAL A 83 3.14 -12.45 -12.01
CA VAL A 83 2.75 -11.13 -11.49
C VAL A 83 1.37 -11.21 -10.83
N ILE A 84 0.39 -11.82 -11.48
CA ILE A 84 -0.97 -11.97 -10.91
C ILE A 84 -0.93 -12.78 -9.61
N ARG A 85 -0.18 -13.88 -9.57
CA ARG A 85 0.01 -14.68 -8.36
C ARG A 85 0.66 -13.85 -7.25
N THR A 86 1.69 -13.07 -7.57
CA THR A 86 2.37 -12.18 -6.61
C THR A 86 1.38 -11.16 -6.04
N LEU A 87 0.63 -10.45 -6.89
CA LEU A 87 -0.39 -9.50 -6.46
C LEU A 87 -1.47 -10.16 -5.59
N GLY A 88 -1.88 -11.39 -5.94
CA GLY A 88 -2.81 -12.18 -5.15
C GLY A 88 -2.26 -12.55 -3.77
N GLN A 89 -0.99 -12.95 -3.67
CA GLN A 89 -0.33 -13.23 -2.40
C GLN A 89 -0.28 -12.01 -1.49
N TRP A 90 -0.02 -10.81 -2.03
CA TRP A 90 -0.09 -9.57 -1.26
C TRP A 90 -1.51 -9.25 -0.80
N PHE A 91 -2.52 -9.44 -1.67
CA PHE A 91 -3.90 -9.11 -1.35
C PHE A 91 -4.52 -10.05 -0.31
N LEU A 92 -4.20 -11.35 -0.41
CA LEU A 92 -4.70 -12.40 0.48
C LEU A 92 -3.74 -12.71 1.63
N GLY A 93 -2.63 -11.98 1.71
CA GLY A 93 -1.61 -12.14 2.73
C GLY A 93 -2.16 -11.87 4.12
N ARG A 94 -1.61 -12.56 5.12
CA ARG A 94 -1.97 -12.32 6.51
C ARG A 94 -1.49 -10.94 6.92
N VAL A 95 -2.35 -10.18 7.58
CA VAL A 95 -1.96 -8.90 8.19
C VAL A 95 -0.84 -9.16 9.20
N THR A 96 0.21 -8.35 9.14
CA THR A 96 1.41 -8.48 9.97
C THR A 96 1.71 -7.14 10.64
N GLY A 97 2.28 -7.18 11.84
CA GLY A 97 2.61 -6.00 12.63
C GLY A 97 1.59 -5.67 13.73
N ASP A 98 2.01 -4.85 14.68
CA ASP A 98 1.18 -4.37 15.80
C ASP A 98 0.77 -2.92 15.52
N THR A 99 -0.53 -2.69 15.32
CA THR A 99 -1.09 -1.36 15.03
C THR A 99 -1.50 -0.61 16.30
N THR A 100 -1.41 -1.24 17.47
CA THR A 100 -1.62 -0.59 18.79
C THR A 100 -0.42 0.22 19.25
N LYS A 101 0.67 0.18 18.48
CA LYS A 101 1.87 0.98 18.68
C LYS A 101 2.15 1.81 17.43
N LEU A 102 2.78 2.95 17.62
CA LEU A 102 3.37 3.68 16.51
C LEU A 102 4.52 2.86 15.93
N TRP A 103 4.72 2.93 14.62
CA TRP A 103 5.80 2.21 13.97
C TRP A 103 7.16 2.70 14.48
N GLU A 104 7.86 1.87 15.24
CA GLU A 104 9.25 2.12 15.63
C GLU A 104 10.18 1.58 14.54
N ALA A 105 11.04 2.45 14.00
CA ALA A 105 11.97 2.16 12.91
C ALA A 105 12.97 1.01 13.18
N GLY A 106 13.02 0.47 14.41
CA GLY A 106 13.86 -0.66 14.81
C GLY A 106 13.21 -2.05 14.72
N SER A 107 11.94 -2.18 14.36
CA SER A 107 11.23 -3.46 14.30
C SER A 107 11.46 -4.24 12.98
N LEU A 108 12.73 -4.48 12.64
CA LEU A 108 13.09 -5.47 11.61
C LEU A 108 12.92 -6.88 12.19
N ALA A 109 11.70 -7.40 12.11
CA ALA A 109 11.42 -8.82 12.35
C ALA A 109 10.51 -9.38 11.25
N CYS A 110 10.97 -9.32 10.00
CA CYS A 110 10.54 -10.29 8.99
C CYS A 110 11.51 -10.27 7.80
N SER A 111 12.73 -10.71 8.06
CA SER A 111 13.51 -11.42 7.05
C SER A 111 13.23 -12.91 7.23
N GLN A 112 12.99 -13.59 6.11
CA GLN A 112 12.93 -15.05 5.92
C GLN A 112 11.58 -15.72 6.22
N THR A 113 10.80 -15.94 5.17
CA THR A 113 10.38 -17.29 4.75
C THR A 113 10.26 -17.34 3.24
#